data_AF-A0A961I8W5-F1
#
_entry.id   AF-A0A961I8W5-F1
#
_cell.length_a   1.000
_cell.length_b   1.000
_cell.length_c   1.000
_cell.angle_alpha   90.00
_cell.angle_beta   90.00
_cell.angle_gamma   90.00
#
_symmetry.space_group_name_H-M   'P 1'
#
loop_
_entity.id
_entity.type
_entity.pdbx_description
1 polymer ?
#
loop_
_entity_poly.entity_id
_entity_poly.type
_entity_poly.pdbx_seq_one_letter_code
_entity_poly.pdbx_strand_id
1 'polypeptide(L)'
;MRTHPDNLKAIPRFPRLPVLFFAVVFTLACDVSAEDRYGPNRQFNSSDNVAQSQLSDTHADSENAPPAPVVAELFTSEGCSSCPPADRILRELHTDQPFANAHIIVLSEHVDYWNRLGWVDPFSHARFSERQRQYAYELRSDSVYTPQMIVNGHYEAVGSNRGDVLRTIQRAVQNRPLFPVRLSLQGI
;
A
#
# COMPACT_ATOMS: atom_id res chain seq x y z
N MET A 1 -38.27 29.92 -35.59
CA MET A 1 -39.27 30.03 -34.50
C MET A 1 -39.38 28.65 -33.87
N ARG A 2 -39.03 28.37 -32.62
CA ARG A 2 -38.77 29.16 -31.41
C ARG A 2 -37.62 28.51 -30.62
N THR A 3 -36.90 29.34 -29.88
CA THR A 3 -35.80 29.05 -28.96
C THR A 3 -36.29 28.77 -27.53
N HIS A 4 -35.51 27.98 -26.77
CA HIS A 4 -35.29 28.05 -25.30
C HIS A 4 -36.40 27.51 -24.35
N PRO A 5 -36.14 27.17 -23.06
CA PRO A 5 -34.88 27.23 -22.30
C PRO A 5 -34.41 25.98 -21.54
N ASP A 6 -33.14 26.12 -21.15
CA ASP A 6 -32.36 25.44 -20.13
C ASP A 6 -33.04 25.36 -18.75
N ASN A 7 -32.93 24.19 -18.10
CA ASN A 7 -33.28 23.97 -16.70
C ASN A 7 -32.01 23.84 -15.85
N LEU A 8 -31.38 24.98 -15.57
CA LEU A 8 -30.35 25.11 -14.53
C LEU A 8 -31.03 25.16 -13.16
N LYS A 9 -31.01 24.04 -12.43
CA LYS A 9 -31.40 24.00 -11.01
C LYS A 9 -30.45 24.88 -10.19
N ALA A 10 -31.04 25.85 -9.51
CA ALA A 10 -30.37 26.78 -8.61
C ALA A 10 -29.66 26.04 -7.45
N ILE A 11 -28.38 26.36 -7.28
CA ILE A 11 -27.54 25.94 -6.15
C ILE A 11 -27.80 26.91 -4.98
N PRO A 12 -28.09 26.45 -3.74
CA PRO A 12 -28.25 27.33 -2.59
C PRO A 12 -26.90 27.94 -2.17
N ARG A 13 -26.88 29.28 -2.04
CA ARG A 13 -25.75 30.05 -1.51
C ARG A 13 -25.68 29.90 0.01
N PHE A 14 -24.61 29.30 0.51
CA PHE A 14 -24.28 29.27 1.94
C PHE A 14 -23.66 30.62 2.40
N PRO A 15 -24.00 31.13 3.59
CA PRO A 15 -23.42 32.36 4.12
C PRO A 15 -21.96 32.16 4.56
N ARG A 16 -21.11 33.14 4.22
CA ARG A 16 -19.70 33.24 4.65
C ARG A 16 -19.64 33.62 6.14
N LEU A 17 -19.00 32.79 6.95
CA LEU A 17 -18.60 33.12 8.32
C LEU A 17 -17.19 33.76 8.31
N PRO A 18 -16.92 34.74 9.19
CA PRO A 18 -15.68 35.50 9.18
C PRO A 18 -14.49 34.72 9.76
N VAL A 19 -13.35 34.91 9.10
CA VAL A 19 -12.02 34.44 9.46
C VAL A 19 -11.54 35.19 10.71
N LEU A 20 -11.42 34.50 11.84
CA LEU A 20 -10.74 35.02 13.03
C LEU A 20 -9.28 34.57 13.03
N PHE A 21 -8.42 35.55 12.78
CA PHE A 21 -6.99 35.54 13.04
C PHE A 21 -6.72 35.19 14.51
N PHE A 22 -5.93 34.15 14.74
CA PHE A 22 -5.12 34.03 15.96
C PHE A 22 -3.70 33.67 15.57
N ALA A 23 -2.90 34.72 15.35
CA ALA A 23 -1.45 34.63 15.41
C ALA A 23 -1.05 34.78 16.87
N VAL A 24 -0.50 33.73 17.47
CA VAL A 24 0.30 33.86 18.69
C VAL A 24 1.68 33.32 18.37
N VAL A 25 2.59 34.27 18.21
CA VAL A 25 4.03 34.09 18.14
C VAL A 25 4.50 33.64 19.51
N PHE A 26 5.04 32.42 19.61
CA PHE A 26 5.87 32.01 20.75
C PHE A 26 7.31 31.90 20.27
N THR A 27 8.00 33.04 20.31
CA THR A 27 9.46 33.09 20.33
C THR A 27 9.86 33.49 21.74
N LEU A 28 10.41 32.55 22.50
CA LEU A 28 11.21 32.87 23.68
C LEU A 28 12.44 31.97 23.66
N ALA A 29 13.54 32.54 23.19
CA ALA A 29 14.87 32.09 23.54
C ALA A 29 15.20 32.64 24.94
N CYS A 30 15.74 31.79 25.81
CA CYS A 30 16.54 32.22 26.94
C CYS A 30 17.82 31.39 26.92
N ASP A 31 18.90 32.05 26.53
CA ASP A 31 20.27 31.70 26.85
C ASP A 31 20.43 31.57 28.38
N VAL A 32 21.03 30.48 28.84
CA VAL A 32 21.78 30.45 30.11
C VAL A 32 23.13 29.82 29.83
N SER A 33 24.13 30.69 29.87
CA SER A 33 25.56 30.39 29.82
C SER A 33 25.99 29.44 30.93
N ALA A 34 27.03 28.69 30.58
CA ALA A 34 27.95 28.05 31.50
C ALA A 34 28.43 29.00 32.60
N GLU A 35 28.64 28.47 33.81
CA GLU A 35 29.97 28.23 34.39
C GLU A 35 29.84 27.74 35.85
N ASP A 36 30.69 26.75 36.15
CA ASP A 36 31.49 26.66 37.37
C ASP A 36 31.09 25.74 38.56
N ARG A 37 32.02 24.81 38.81
CA ARG A 37 32.53 24.28 40.11
C ARG A 37 32.02 22.94 40.67
N TYR A 38 32.89 21.95 40.46
CA TYR A 38 33.65 21.22 41.50
C TYR A 38 32.90 20.33 42.51
N GLY A 39 33.07 19.01 42.38
CA GLY A 39 32.81 18.00 43.41
C GLY A 39 33.44 16.64 43.05
N PRO A 40 34.26 16.00 43.91
CA PRO A 40 35.29 15.06 43.48
C PRO A 40 34.88 13.57 43.51
N ASN A 41 35.65 12.78 42.74
CA ASN A 41 35.93 11.35 42.92
C ASN A 41 34.76 10.37 43.02
N ARG A 42 34.48 9.68 41.91
CA ARG A 42 34.26 8.23 41.97
C ARG A 42 35.39 7.52 41.25
N GLN A 43 36.25 6.90 42.04
CA GLN A 43 37.10 5.81 41.62
C GLN A 43 36.20 4.68 41.14
N PHE A 44 36.20 4.39 39.84
CA PHE A 44 35.63 3.15 39.31
C PHE A 44 36.75 2.12 39.30
N ASN A 45 36.78 1.26 40.31
CA ASN A 45 37.76 0.19 40.39
C ASN A 45 37.47 -0.85 39.31
N SER A 46 38.45 -1.03 38.43
CA SER A 46 38.64 -2.21 37.60
C SER A 46 38.79 -3.44 38.50
N SER A 47 37.72 -4.22 38.67
CA SER A 47 37.71 -5.65 39.02
C SER A 47 36.27 -6.13 39.19
N ASP A 48 35.52 -6.28 38.10
CA ASP A 48 34.32 -7.12 38.09
C ASP A 48 34.15 -7.69 36.68
N ASN A 49 34.89 -8.76 36.41
CA ASN A 49 34.64 -9.66 35.29
C ASN A 49 33.38 -10.47 35.61
N VAL A 50 32.21 -9.98 35.20
CA VAL A 50 31.05 -10.82 34.95
C VAL A 50 30.78 -10.79 33.46
N ALA A 51 31.18 -11.87 32.81
CA ALA A 51 30.82 -12.19 31.45
C ALA A 51 29.30 -12.45 31.35
N GLN A 52 28.77 -12.15 30.14
CA GLN A 52 27.50 -12.62 29.58
C GLN A 52 26.24 -11.94 30.16
N SER A 53 25.29 -11.44 29.38
CA SER A 53 24.95 -11.73 27.98
C SER A 53 24.12 -10.59 27.39
N GLN A 54 24.62 -10.02 26.29
CA GLN A 54 23.90 -9.78 25.04
C GLN A 54 22.36 -9.72 25.13
N LEU A 55 21.82 -8.51 25.21
CA LEU A 55 20.59 -8.16 24.47
C LEU A 55 21.04 -7.44 23.20
N SER A 56 21.76 -8.16 22.35
CA SER A 56 21.88 -7.78 20.94
C SER A 56 20.70 -8.39 20.23
N ASP A 57 19.60 -7.65 20.15
CA ASP A 57 18.54 -7.99 19.20
C ASP A 57 19.18 -8.17 17.83
N THR A 58 19.03 -9.36 17.29
CA THR A 58 19.60 -9.82 16.04
C THR A 58 19.17 -8.90 14.90
N HIS A 59 20.06 -8.00 14.48
CA HIS A 59 20.00 -7.28 13.21
C HIS A 59 21.11 -7.77 12.27
N ALA A 60 21.36 -9.08 12.27
CA ALA A 60 22.41 -9.70 11.50
C ALA A 60 21.91 -11.00 10.83
N ASP A 61 20.83 -10.90 10.06
CA ASP A 61 20.42 -11.93 9.08
C ASP A 61 19.80 -11.29 7.80
N SER A 62 19.98 -9.98 7.60
CA SER A 62 19.33 -9.24 6.51
C SER A 62 19.96 -9.46 5.13
N GLU A 63 21.21 -9.92 5.06
CA GLU A 63 21.96 -9.94 3.79
C GLU A 63 21.69 -11.19 2.94
N ASN A 64 21.09 -12.24 3.54
CA ASN A 64 20.79 -13.51 2.85
C ASN A 64 19.39 -14.06 3.15
N ALA A 65 18.49 -13.20 3.67
CA ALA A 65 17.10 -13.59 3.87
C ALA A 65 16.43 -13.85 2.51
N PRO A 66 15.61 -14.92 2.38
CA PRO A 66 14.90 -15.18 1.15
C PRO A 66 14.00 -14.00 0.77
N PRO A 67 13.74 -13.77 -0.54
CA PRO A 67 12.82 -12.73 -0.98
C PRO A 67 11.46 -12.89 -0.29
N ALA A 68 10.89 -11.79 0.21
CA ALA A 68 9.59 -11.87 0.87
C ALA A 68 8.48 -12.12 -0.16
N PRO A 69 7.52 -13.00 0.13
CA PRO A 69 6.38 -13.19 -0.75
C PRO A 69 5.53 -11.91 -0.79
N VAL A 70 5.13 -11.51 -1.99
CA VAL A 70 4.17 -10.43 -2.23
C VAL A 70 3.10 -10.97 -3.16
N VAL A 71 1.84 -10.90 -2.73
CA VAL A 71 0.70 -11.32 -3.54
C VAL A 71 0.18 -10.11 -4.30
N ALA A 72 0.08 -10.22 -5.62
CA ALA A 72 -0.49 -9.22 -6.51
C ALA A 72 -1.71 -9.81 -7.23
N GLU A 73 -2.90 -9.39 -6.80
CA GLU A 73 -4.18 -9.82 -7.35
C GLU A 73 -4.67 -8.79 -8.35
N LEU A 74 -4.76 -9.16 -9.63
CA LEU A 74 -5.35 -8.33 -10.66
C LEU A 74 -6.81 -8.72 -10.89
N PHE A 75 -7.72 -7.80 -10.62
CA PHE A 75 -9.11 -7.90 -11.02
C PHE A 75 -9.26 -7.37 -12.45
N THR A 76 -9.62 -8.27 -13.37
CA THR A 76 -9.63 -8.03 -14.83
C THR A 76 -10.88 -8.64 -15.48
N SER A 77 -11.07 -8.42 -16.78
CA SER A 77 -12.06 -9.13 -17.60
C SER A 77 -11.73 -8.97 -19.08
N GLU A 78 -12.00 -10.00 -19.89
CA GLU A 78 -11.92 -9.89 -21.35
C GLU A 78 -12.89 -8.84 -21.91
N GLY A 79 -14.02 -8.59 -21.24
CA GLY A 79 -14.99 -7.56 -21.60
C GLY A 79 -14.55 -6.12 -21.30
N CYS A 80 -13.40 -5.93 -20.63
CA CYS A 80 -12.87 -4.64 -20.21
C CYS A 80 -11.78 -4.17 -21.18
N SER A 81 -12.05 -3.11 -21.95
CA SER A 81 -11.12 -2.60 -22.97
C SER A 81 -9.83 -2.01 -22.41
N SER A 82 -9.85 -1.54 -21.16
CA SER A 82 -8.68 -0.97 -20.47
C SER A 82 -7.82 -2.02 -19.75
N CYS A 83 -8.22 -3.28 -19.75
CA CYS A 83 -7.57 -4.38 -19.03
C CYS A 83 -6.34 -5.00 -19.75
N PRO A 84 -6.23 -5.06 -21.09
CA PRO A 84 -5.07 -5.69 -21.75
C PRO A 84 -3.69 -5.14 -21.34
N PRO A 85 -3.52 -3.82 -21.07
CA PRO A 85 -2.27 -3.32 -20.48
C PRO A 85 -1.95 -3.88 -19.09
N ALA A 86 -2.97 -4.07 -18.24
CA ALA A 86 -2.79 -4.62 -16.90
C ALA A 86 -2.40 -6.11 -16.95
N ASP A 87 -3.01 -6.89 -17.84
CA ASP A 87 -2.67 -8.31 -18.02
C ASP A 87 -1.23 -8.49 -18.50
N ARG A 88 -0.71 -7.57 -19.33
CA ARG A 88 0.71 -7.54 -19.70
C ARG A 88 1.61 -7.24 -18.50
N ILE A 89 1.26 -6.22 -17.71
CA ILE A 89 2.04 -5.87 -16.50
C ILE A 89 2.05 -7.06 -15.52
N LEU A 90 0.93 -7.74 -15.32
CA LEU A 90 0.86 -8.92 -14.46
C LEU A 90 1.80 -10.04 -14.94
N ARG A 91 1.84 -10.26 -16.25
CA ARG A 91 2.76 -11.23 -16.87
C ARG A 91 4.23 -10.82 -16.71
N GLU A 92 4.56 -9.55 -16.90
CA GLU A 92 5.90 -9.01 -16.64
C GLU A 92 6.30 -9.24 -15.17
N LEU A 93 5.40 -8.96 -14.21
CA LEU A 93 5.67 -9.22 -12.79
C LEU A 93 5.96 -10.70 -12.52
N HIS A 94 5.19 -11.60 -13.14
CA HIS A 94 5.40 -13.05 -13.04
C HIS A 94 6.77 -13.48 -13.58
N THR A 95 7.10 -13.04 -14.80
CA THR A 95 8.28 -13.50 -15.53
C THR A 95 9.57 -12.79 -15.09
N ASP A 96 9.54 -11.48 -14.93
CA ASP A 96 10.74 -10.67 -14.75
C ASP A 96 11.13 -10.53 -13.27
N GLN A 97 10.20 -10.75 -12.34
CA GLN A 97 10.39 -10.64 -10.89
C GLN A 97 11.26 -9.41 -10.51
N PRO A 98 10.80 -8.17 -10.80
CA PRO A 98 11.67 -6.98 -10.86
C PRO A 98 12.17 -6.46 -9.50
N PHE A 99 11.90 -7.17 -8.39
CA PHE A 99 12.24 -6.77 -7.03
C PHE A 99 13.18 -7.80 -6.41
N ALA A 100 14.46 -7.46 -6.22
CA ALA A 100 15.46 -8.41 -5.71
C ALA A 100 15.15 -8.99 -4.32
N ASN A 101 14.43 -8.24 -3.49
CA ASN A 101 14.07 -8.60 -2.11
C ASN A 101 12.63 -9.09 -1.96
N ALA A 102 11.93 -9.35 -3.07
CA ALA A 102 10.55 -9.85 -3.07
C ALA A 102 10.33 -10.92 -4.13
N HIS A 103 9.46 -11.88 -3.81
CA HIS A 103 8.95 -12.87 -4.75
C HIS A 103 7.48 -12.55 -5.03
N ILE A 104 7.17 -12.14 -6.26
CA ILE A 104 5.83 -11.68 -6.65
C ILE A 104 5.00 -12.88 -7.11
N ILE A 105 3.93 -13.15 -6.37
CA ILE A 105 2.93 -14.17 -6.65
C ILE A 105 1.75 -13.46 -7.30
N VAL A 106 1.51 -13.73 -8.57
CA VAL A 106 0.44 -13.07 -9.32
C VAL A 106 -0.82 -13.93 -9.38
N LEU A 107 -1.98 -13.29 -9.30
CA LEU A 107 -3.29 -13.89 -9.49
C LEU A 107 -4.09 -13.05 -10.49
N SER A 108 -4.74 -13.70 -11.46
CA SER A 108 -5.63 -13.06 -12.42
C SER A 108 -7.07 -13.45 -12.10
N GLU A 109 -7.83 -12.51 -11.56
CA GLU A 109 -9.17 -12.72 -11.03
C GLU A 109 -10.20 -12.07 -11.97
N HIS A 110 -10.87 -12.89 -12.78
CA HIS A 110 -11.77 -12.39 -13.81
C HIS A 110 -13.16 -12.07 -13.23
N VAL A 111 -13.52 -10.79 -13.19
CA VAL A 111 -14.81 -10.37 -12.63
C VAL A 111 -15.94 -10.56 -13.64
N ASP A 112 -17.13 -10.89 -13.14
CA ASP A 112 -18.28 -11.24 -13.98
C ASP A 112 -19.20 -10.06 -14.32
N TYR A 113 -19.06 -8.90 -13.66
CA TYR A 113 -19.98 -7.77 -13.84
C TYR A 113 -19.89 -7.09 -15.22
N TRP A 114 -18.88 -7.44 -16.03
CA TRP A 114 -18.77 -7.05 -17.45
C TRP A 114 -19.63 -7.91 -18.37
N ASN A 115 -20.01 -9.12 -17.96
CA ASN A 115 -20.72 -10.08 -18.81
C ASN A 115 -22.10 -9.59 -19.26
N ARG A 116 -22.67 -8.64 -18.52
CA ARG A 116 -23.95 -7.99 -18.85
C ARG A 116 -23.89 -7.12 -20.13
N LEU A 117 -22.72 -6.90 -20.71
CA LEU A 117 -22.54 -6.07 -21.92
C LEU A 117 -22.54 -6.87 -23.24
N GLY A 118 -22.73 -8.19 -23.18
CA GLY A 118 -22.97 -9.04 -24.36
C GLY A 118 -21.84 -10.03 -24.70
N TRP A 119 -20.63 -9.83 -24.18
CA TRP A 119 -19.56 -10.84 -24.17
C TRP A 119 -19.47 -11.47 -22.78
N VAL A 120 -19.48 -12.80 -22.71
CA VAL A 120 -19.29 -13.54 -21.45
C VAL A 120 -17.85 -14.03 -21.40
N ASP A 121 -17.08 -13.50 -20.46
CA ASP A 121 -15.70 -13.93 -20.22
C ASP A 121 -15.69 -15.35 -19.62
N PRO A 122 -15.11 -16.36 -20.31
CA PRO A 122 -15.14 -17.76 -19.87
C PRO A 122 -14.31 -18.02 -18.60
N PHE A 123 -13.41 -17.11 -18.23
CA PHE A 123 -12.62 -17.20 -17.01
C PHE A 123 -13.30 -16.51 -15.83
N SER A 124 -14.35 -15.73 -16.10
CA SER A 124 -15.04 -14.95 -15.08
C SER A 124 -15.85 -15.80 -14.11
N HIS A 125 -15.94 -15.33 -12.87
CA HIS A 125 -16.76 -15.99 -11.85
C HIS A 125 -17.23 -14.99 -10.78
N ALA A 126 -18.48 -15.13 -10.31
CA ALA A 126 -19.08 -14.24 -9.31
C ALA A 126 -18.25 -14.11 -8.01
N ARG A 127 -17.58 -15.19 -7.61
CA ARG A 127 -16.66 -15.22 -6.46
C ARG A 127 -15.53 -14.17 -6.55
N PHE A 128 -15.07 -13.84 -7.75
CA PHE A 128 -14.00 -12.86 -7.96
C PHE A 128 -14.54 -11.44 -7.82
N SER A 129 -15.75 -11.17 -8.35
CA SER A 129 -16.46 -9.92 -8.10
C SER A 129 -16.81 -9.73 -6.62
N GLU A 130 -17.20 -10.81 -5.93
CA GLU A 130 -17.47 -10.82 -4.48
C GLU A 130 -16.21 -10.44 -3.69
N ARG A 131 -15.08 -11.10 -3.99
CA ARG A 131 -13.78 -10.82 -3.38
C ARG A 131 -13.34 -9.37 -3.61
N GLN A 132 -13.55 -8.83 -4.80
CA GLN A 132 -13.24 -7.43 -5.08
C GLN A 132 -14.10 -6.46 -4.26
N ARG A 133 -15.40 -6.77 -4.08
CA ARG A 133 -16.29 -5.96 -3.22
C ARG A 133 -15.87 -5.99 -1.76
N GLN A 134 -15.36 -7.13 -1.27
CA GLN A 134 -14.78 -7.22 0.08
C GLN A 134 -13.58 -6.28 0.23
N TYR A 135 -12.67 -6.26 -0.75
CA TYR A 135 -11.57 -5.29 -0.74
C TYR A 135 -12.04 -3.84 -0.78
N ALA A 136 -13.05 -3.50 -1.60
CA ALA A 136 -13.60 -2.15 -1.61
C ALA A 136 -14.14 -1.72 -0.24
N TYR A 137 -14.79 -2.63 0.49
CA TYR A 137 -15.25 -2.38 1.86
C TYR A 137 -14.08 -2.18 2.84
N GLU A 138 -13.09 -3.07 2.81
CA GLU A 138 -11.94 -3.03 3.73
C GLU A 138 -11.03 -1.81 3.50
N LEU A 139 -10.81 -1.45 2.23
CA LEU A 139 -9.97 -0.33 1.81
C LEU A 139 -10.72 1.01 1.79
N ARG A 140 -12.03 1.00 2.06
CA ARG A 140 -12.92 2.18 2.01
C ARG A 140 -12.93 2.86 0.64
N SER A 141 -12.84 2.06 -0.42
CA SER A 141 -12.95 2.53 -1.80
C SER A 141 -14.42 2.75 -2.15
N ASP A 142 -14.73 3.83 -2.88
CA ASP A 142 -16.12 4.19 -3.20
C ASP A 142 -16.84 3.15 -4.09
N SER A 143 -16.10 2.41 -4.90
CA SER A 143 -16.62 1.40 -5.81
C SER A 143 -15.55 0.43 -6.30
N VAL A 144 -15.96 -0.73 -6.79
CA VAL A 144 -15.09 -1.65 -7.55
C VAL A 144 -14.84 -1.14 -8.97
N TYR A 145 -13.66 -1.41 -9.52
CA TYR A 145 -13.29 -0.99 -10.87
C TYR A 145 -12.31 -1.98 -11.52
N THR A 146 -12.17 -1.94 -12.85
CA THR A 146 -11.16 -2.72 -13.58
C THR A 146 -10.38 -1.84 -14.56
N PRO A 147 -9.08 -2.08 -14.74
CA PRO A 147 -8.27 -3.04 -14.00
C PRO A 147 -7.84 -2.50 -12.62
N GLN A 148 -8.15 -3.24 -11.56
CA GLN A 148 -7.71 -2.94 -10.18
C GLN A 148 -6.68 -3.99 -9.76
N MET A 149 -5.56 -3.54 -9.18
CA MET A 149 -4.60 -4.44 -8.57
C MET A 149 -4.62 -4.26 -7.05
N ILE A 150 -4.73 -5.37 -6.32
CA ILE A 150 -4.60 -5.41 -4.87
C ILE A 150 -3.28 -6.10 -4.52
N VAL A 151 -2.47 -5.45 -3.69
CA VAL A 151 -1.16 -5.96 -3.26
C VAL A 151 -1.20 -6.25 -1.77
N ASN A 152 -0.87 -7.51 -1.42
CA ASN A 152 -0.92 -8.05 -0.05
C ASN A 152 -2.26 -7.80 0.68
N GLY A 153 -3.37 -7.66 -0.05
CA GLY A 153 -4.69 -7.38 0.52
C GLY A 153 -4.85 -5.98 1.14
N HIS A 154 -3.86 -5.10 1.03
CA HIS A 154 -3.84 -3.84 1.80
C HIS A 154 -3.61 -2.59 0.96
N TYR A 155 -3.08 -2.74 -0.26
CA TYR A 155 -2.79 -1.61 -1.13
C TYR A 155 -3.46 -1.80 -2.48
N GLU A 156 -4.14 -0.76 -2.97
CA GLU A 156 -4.72 -0.75 -4.30
C GLU A 156 -3.89 0.09 -5.29
N ALA A 157 -3.97 -0.28 -6.57
CA ALA A 157 -3.38 0.45 -7.68
C ALA A 157 -4.28 0.35 -8.92
N VAL A 158 -4.13 1.29 -9.84
CA VAL A 158 -4.69 1.17 -11.19
C VAL A 158 -3.82 0.18 -11.98
N GLY A 159 -4.34 -1.02 -12.25
CA GLY A 159 -3.56 -2.14 -12.79
C GLY A 159 -2.94 -1.87 -14.16
N SER A 160 -3.56 -0.99 -14.97
CA SER A 160 -3.04 -0.58 -16.28
C SER A 160 -1.94 0.50 -16.20
N ASN A 161 -1.70 1.07 -15.04
CA ASN A 161 -0.65 2.06 -14.81
C ASN A 161 0.58 1.39 -14.20
N ARG A 162 1.57 1.05 -15.04
CA ARG A 162 2.79 0.36 -14.63
C ARG A 162 3.54 1.08 -13.50
N GLY A 163 3.63 2.41 -13.58
CA GLY A 163 4.30 3.20 -12.54
C GLY A 163 3.58 3.11 -11.19
N ASP A 164 2.25 3.08 -11.21
CA ASP A 164 1.43 2.92 -10.00
C ASP A 164 1.59 1.54 -9.38
N VAL A 165 1.47 0.49 -10.20
CA VAL A 165 1.69 -0.90 -9.77
C VAL A 165 3.05 -1.08 -9.11
N LEU A 166 4.14 -0.64 -9.76
CA LEU A 166 5.49 -0.81 -9.20
C LEU A 166 5.69 -0.02 -7.90
N ARG A 167 5.16 1.20 -7.80
CA ARG A 167 5.23 1.97 -6.54
C ARG A 167 4.44 1.29 -5.42
N THR A 168 3.27 0.76 -5.73
CA THR A 168 2.43 0.06 -4.75
C THR A 168 3.07 -1.23 -4.27
N ILE A 169 3.69 -2.01 -5.17
CA ILE A 169 4.47 -3.20 -4.78
C ILE A 169 5.68 -2.79 -3.94
N GLN A 170 6.43 -1.75 -4.34
CA GLN A 170 7.57 -1.25 -3.55
C GLN A 170 7.16 -0.85 -2.13
N ARG A 171 6.00 -0.20 -1.99
CA ARG A 171 5.42 0.15 -0.69
C ARG A 171 5.08 -1.11 0.13
N ALA A 172 4.50 -2.13 -0.50
CA ALA A 172 4.19 -3.39 0.17
C ALA A 172 5.46 -4.13 0.62
N VAL A 173 6.52 -4.11 -0.20
CA VAL A 173 7.82 -4.70 0.12
C VAL A 173 8.49 -4.02 1.30
N GLN A 174 8.36 -2.70 1.44
CA GLN A 174 8.92 -1.94 2.57
C GLN A 174 8.16 -2.21 3.88
N ASN A 175 6.85 -2.48 3.79
CA ASN A 175 5.99 -2.78 4.92
C ASN A 175 5.79 -4.30 5.07
N ARG A 176 6.89 -5.05 5.20
CA ARG A 176 6.85 -6.51 5.35
C ARG A 176 5.94 -6.89 6.54
N PRO A 177 5.10 -7.93 6.38
CA PRO A 177 4.33 -8.44 7.51
C PRO A 177 5.26 -8.93 8.62
N LEU A 178 4.90 -8.64 9.87
CA LEU A 178 5.67 -9.00 11.06
C LEU A 178 5.77 -10.52 11.28
N PHE A 179 4.92 -11.29 10.61
CA PHE A 179 4.87 -12.75 10.74
C PHE A 179 5.43 -13.44 9.49
N PRO A 180 6.39 -14.36 9.65
CA PRO A 180 6.94 -15.11 8.52
C PRO A 180 5.89 -16.06 7.95
N VAL A 181 5.59 -15.89 6.66
CA VAL A 181 4.76 -16.83 5.90
C VAL A 181 5.68 -17.84 5.21
N ARG A 182 5.45 -19.14 5.42
CA ARG A 182 6.11 -20.22 4.66
C ARG A 182 5.16 -20.71 3.58
N LEU A 183 5.63 -20.71 2.34
CA LEU A 183 4.94 -21.33 1.22
C LEU A 183 5.49 -22.76 1.05
N SER A 184 4.60 -23.74 0.98
CA SER A 184 4.95 -25.13 0.67
C SER A 184 4.01 -25.64 -0.41
N LEU A 185 4.56 -26.22 -1.46
CA LEU A 185 3.78 -27.02 -2.41
C LEU A 185 3.55 -28.39 -1.78
N GLN A 186 2.30 -28.74 -1.51
CA GLN A 186 1.94 -30.13 -1.25
C GLN A 186 1.84 -30.82 -2.61
N GLY A 187 2.74 -31.78 -2.84
CA GLY A 187 2.68 -32.64 -4.02
C GLY A 187 1.31 -33.31 -4.10
N ILE A 188 0.72 -33.28 -5.29
CA ILE A 188 -0.53 -33.95 -5.62
C ILE A 188 -0.22 -35.39 -6.02
#